data_AF-A0A1D2WSF7-F1
#
_entry.id   AF-A0A1D2WSF7-F1
#
_cell.length_a   1.000
_cell.length_b   1.000
_cell.length_c   1.000
_cell.angle_alpha   90.00
_cell.angle_beta   90.00
_cell.angle_gamma   90.00
#
_symmetry.space_group_name_H-M   'P 1'
#
loop_
_entity.id
_entity.type
_entity.pdbx_description
1 polymer ?
#
loop_
_entity_poly.entity_id
_entity_poly.type
_entity_poly.pdbx_seq_one_letter_code
_entity_poly.pdbx_strand_id
1 'polypeptide(L)'
;MKAKELMDKKFVYISPEDSVKDVSITMEKIRRFTCPVVDDNKHLVGWVTSFEITKGLREGNDKIKEIMSSYEEITTINENAPSRLAVIETANNKFVTVPVLNDDNQVVGMIRACDIVELLSALYDIKVYKLYVAMCKQLKGVTWDELMAAAAIVSKRATGKKVKPEDYEATIREATFGEAIWATKGLENFFAGLISVGELVIARKVGKARK
;
A
#
# COMPACT_ATOMS: atom_id res chain seq x y z
N MET A 1 -2.51 6.72 6.44
CA MET A 1 -3.29 5.48 6.33
C MET A 1 -3.01 4.63 7.55
N LYS A 2 -4.08 4.22 8.24
CA LYS A 2 -4.09 3.29 9.37
C LYS A 2 -4.28 1.86 8.87
N ALA A 3 -3.94 0.86 9.69
CA ALA A 3 -4.09 -0.55 9.36
C ALA A 3 -5.54 -0.91 8.95
N LYS A 4 -6.55 -0.37 9.65
CA LYS A 4 -7.97 -0.61 9.33
C LYS A 4 -8.44 -0.13 7.96
N GLU A 5 -7.69 0.76 7.33
CA GLU A 5 -7.97 1.27 5.98
C GLU A 5 -7.38 0.34 4.90
N LEU A 6 -6.42 -0.51 5.25
CA LEU A 6 -5.74 -1.46 4.35
C LEU A 6 -6.22 -2.90 4.53
N MET A 7 -6.65 -3.27 5.73
CA MET A 7 -6.95 -4.67 6.07
C MET A 7 -8.12 -5.25 5.26
N ASP A 8 -7.97 -6.51 4.85
CA ASP A 8 -9.07 -7.34 4.40
C ASP A 8 -9.95 -7.72 5.60
N LYS A 9 -11.24 -7.41 5.49
CA LYS A 9 -12.27 -7.78 6.49
C LYS A 9 -12.97 -9.10 6.13
N LYS A 10 -12.71 -9.65 4.95
CA LYS A 10 -13.27 -10.92 4.48
C LYS A 10 -12.29 -12.05 4.77
N PHE A 11 -12.31 -12.51 6.01
CA PHE A 11 -11.55 -13.66 6.47
C PHE A 11 -12.46 -14.56 7.32
N VAL A 12 -11.95 -15.75 7.65
CA VAL A 12 -12.67 -16.73 8.46
C VAL A 12 -11.94 -16.87 9.79
N TYR A 13 -12.71 -16.92 10.88
CA TYR A 13 -12.22 -17.27 12.20
C TYR A 13 -12.20 -18.79 12.34
N ILE A 14 -11.10 -19.33 12.85
CA ILE A 14 -10.95 -20.75 13.14
C ILE A 14 -10.92 -20.94 14.66
N SER A 15 -11.61 -21.96 15.17
CA SER A 15 -11.53 -22.36 16.58
C SER A 15 -10.39 -23.38 16.79
N PRO A 16 -9.73 -23.39 17.96
CA PRO A 16 -8.80 -24.45 18.35
C PRO A 16 -9.43 -25.86 18.31
N GLU A 17 -10.75 -25.94 18.47
CA GLU A 17 -11.51 -27.19 18.48
C GLU A 17 -12.07 -27.60 17.10
N ASP A 18 -11.85 -26.79 16.06
CA ASP A 18 -12.23 -27.14 14.69
C ASP A 18 -11.43 -28.34 14.19
N SER A 19 -12.02 -29.12 13.28
CA SER A 19 -11.32 -30.24 12.65
C SER A 19 -10.30 -29.74 11.63
N VAL A 20 -9.09 -30.30 11.65
CA VAL A 20 -8.05 -30.04 10.64
C VAL A 20 -8.59 -30.25 9.22
N LYS A 21 -9.42 -31.28 9.02
CA LYS A 21 -10.04 -31.59 7.74
C LYS A 21 -11.01 -30.50 7.29
N ASP A 22 -11.90 -30.05 8.16
CA ASP A 22 -12.91 -29.04 7.81
C ASP A 22 -12.27 -27.67 7.55
N VAL A 23 -11.24 -27.33 8.32
CA VAL A 23 -10.44 -26.12 8.07
C VAL A 23 -9.71 -26.21 6.74
N SER A 24 -9.15 -27.36 6.37
CA SER A 24 -8.49 -27.53 5.07
C SER A 24 -9.43 -27.27 3.89
N ILE A 25 -10.67 -27.79 3.96
CA ILE A 25 -11.72 -27.56 2.95
C ILE A 25 -12.14 -26.10 2.94
N THR A 26 -12.24 -25.48 4.11
CA THR A 26 -12.62 -24.06 4.23
C THR A 26 -11.57 -23.17 3.60
N MET A 27 -10.29 -23.37 3.93
CA MET A 27 -9.14 -22.64 3.37
C MET A 27 -9.05 -22.76 1.84
N GLU A 28 -9.30 -23.95 1.30
CA GLU A 28 -9.39 -24.19 -0.15
C GLU A 28 -10.52 -23.36 -0.78
N LYS A 29 -11.73 -23.44 -0.23
CA LYS A 29 -12.91 -22.72 -0.76
C LYS A 29 -12.72 -21.21 -0.78
N ILE A 30 -12.15 -20.63 0.28
CA ILE A 30 -11.94 -19.18 0.38
C ILE A 30 -10.63 -18.73 -0.28
N ARG A 31 -9.84 -19.67 -0.81
CA ARG A 31 -8.50 -19.44 -1.38
C ARG A 31 -7.62 -18.63 -0.44
N ARG A 32 -7.49 -19.10 0.80
CA ARG A 32 -6.60 -18.52 1.81
C ARG A 32 -5.58 -19.57 2.26
N PHE A 33 -4.33 -19.15 2.34
CA PHE A 33 -3.21 -19.99 2.77
C PHE A 33 -2.93 -19.87 4.27
N THR A 34 -3.56 -18.90 4.93
CA THR A 34 -3.34 -18.57 6.34
C THR A 34 -4.67 -18.19 6.98
N CYS A 35 -4.89 -18.60 8.23
CA CYS A 35 -6.08 -18.26 9.01
C CYS A 35 -5.72 -18.00 10.47
N PRO A 36 -6.37 -17.01 11.13
CA PRO A 36 -6.24 -16.80 12.55
C PRO A 36 -7.04 -17.86 13.30
N VAL A 37 -6.45 -18.39 14.37
CA VAL A 37 -7.17 -19.22 15.34
C VAL A 37 -7.55 -18.34 16.53
N VAL A 38 -8.82 -18.32 16.88
CA VAL A 38 -9.38 -17.43 17.91
C VAL A 38 -10.20 -18.18 18.95
N ASP A 39 -10.32 -17.59 20.14
CA ASP A 39 -11.27 -18.05 21.15
C ASP A 39 -12.72 -17.62 20.82
N ASP A 40 -13.67 -17.98 21.70
CA ASP A 40 -15.09 -17.62 21.57
C ASP A 40 -15.33 -16.09 21.57
N ASN A 41 -14.41 -15.33 22.15
CA ASN A 41 -14.44 -13.87 22.19
C ASN A 41 -13.67 -13.22 21.03
N LYS A 42 -13.20 -14.02 20.06
CA LYS A 42 -12.40 -13.60 18.89
C LYS A 42 -10.99 -13.08 19.22
N HIS A 43 -10.48 -13.33 20.42
CA HIS A 43 -9.08 -13.05 20.72
C HIS A 43 -8.20 -14.04 19.96
N LEU A 44 -7.08 -13.55 19.41
CA LEU A 44 -6.12 -14.40 18.72
C LEU A 44 -5.43 -15.32 19.72
N VAL A 45 -5.56 -16.63 19.53
CA VAL A 45 -4.92 -17.67 20.37
C VAL A 45 -3.90 -18.50 19.60
N GLY A 46 -3.93 -18.45 18.26
CA GLY A 46 -2.97 -19.14 17.44
C GLY A 46 -3.10 -18.81 15.96
N TRP A 47 -2.32 -19.50 15.15
CA TRP A 47 -2.29 -19.33 13.70
C TRP A 47 -2.11 -20.65 12.98
N VAL A 48 -2.74 -20.78 11.82
CA VAL A 48 -2.51 -21.91 10.93
C VAL A 48 -2.22 -21.44 9.53
N THR A 49 -1.23 -22.07 8.90
CA THR A 49 -0.98 -21.97 7.47
C THR A 49 -1.31 -23.30 6.78
N SER A 50 -1.30 -23.29 5.46
CA SER A 50 -1.41 -24.52 4.67
C SER A 50 -0.32 -25.55 5.02
N PHE A 51 0.83 -25.14 5.56
CA PHE A 51 1.88 -26.06 6.01
C PHE A 51 1.46 -26.84 7.25
N GLU A 52 0.94 -26.17 8.29
CA GLU A 52 0.45 -26.83 9.50
C GLU A 52 -0.72 -27.76 9.16
N ILE A 53 -1.65 -27.32 8.31
CA ILE A 53 -2.77 -28.15 7.85
C ILE A 53 -2.27 -29.40 7.11
N THR A 54 -1.32 -29.25 6.18
CA THR A 54 -0.74 -30.38 5.43
C THR A 54 -0.02 -31.36 6.35
N LYS A 55 0.70 -30.85 7.36
CA LYS A 55 1.35 -31.66 8.39
C LYS A 55 0.30 -32.40 9.23
N GLY A 56 -0.71 -31.68 9.70
CA GLY A 56 -1.81 -32.22 10.51
C GLY A 56 -2.54 -33.38 9.85
N LEU A 57 -2.92 -33.21 8.59
CA LEU A 57 -3.58 -34.27 7.80
C LEU A 57 -2.70 -35.51 7.61
N ARG A 58 -1.38 -35.32 7.44
CA ARG A 58 -0.42 -36.42 7.27
C ARG A 58 -0.20 -37.22 8.55
N GLU A 59 -0.13 -36.51 9.67
CA GLU A 59 0.10 -37.09 10.99
C GLU A 59 -1.18 -37.63 11.65
N GLY A 60 -2.35 -37.34 11.06
CA GLY A 60 -3.63 -37.81 11.57
C GLY A 60 -4.16 -37.01 12.76
N ASN A 61 -3.70 -35.77 12.94
CA ASN A 61 -4.23 -34.86 13.97
C ASN A 61 -5.67 -34.48 13.62
N ASP A 62 -6.56 -34.47 14.62
CA ASP A 62 -7.97 -34.16 14.39
C ASP A 62 -8.27 -32.67 14.59
N LYS A 63 -7.64 -32.02 15.59
CA LYS A 63 -7.96 -30.66 16.04
C LYS A 63 -6.90 -29.64 15.68
N ILE A 64 -7.34 -28.41 15.43
CA ILE A 64 -6.46 -27.28 15.09
C ILE A 64 -5.45 -26.97 16.21
N LYS A 65 -5.84 -27.07 17.47
CA LYS A 65 -4.95 -26.85 18.61
C LYS A 65 -3.73 -27.77 18.65
N GLU A 66 -3.77 -28.92 17.98
CA GLU A 66 -2.67 -29.88 17.91
C GLU A 66 -1.58 -29.44 16.93
N ILE A 67 -1.90 -28.53 16.00
CA ILE A 67 -1.02 -28.16 14.88
C ILE A 67 -0.77 -26.66 14.75
N MET A 68 -1.58 -25.80 15.40
CA MET A 68 -1.44 -24.35 15.29
C MET A 68 -0.13 -23.85 15.89
N SER A 69 0.44 -22.79 15.30
CA SER A 69 1.44 -21.97 15.97
C SER A 69 0.77 -21.19 17.10
N SER A 70 1.49 -21.01 18.21
CA SER A 70 0.98 -20.28 19.37
C SER A 70 0.96 -18.76 19.11
N TYR A 71 0.19 -18.04 19.91
CA TYR A 71 0.06 -16.59 19.79
C TYR A 71 1.41 -15.84 19.86
N GLU A 72 2.35 -16.32 20.67
CA GLU A 72 3.66 -15.67 20.89
C GLU A 72 4.55 -15.67 19.64
N GLU A 73 4.28 -16.54 18.67
CA GLU A 73 5.01 -16.62 17.40
C GLU A 73 4.41 -15.68 16.34
N ILE A 74 3.28 -15.03 16.62
CA ILE A 74 2.53 -14.23 15.64
C ILE A 74 2.82 -12.76 15.84
N THR A 75 3.26 -12.10 14.78
CA THR A 75 3.30 -10.63 14.77
C THR A 75 1.93 -10.06 14.44
N THR A 76 1.43 -9.16 15.28
CA THR A 76 0.11 -8.52 15.16
C THR A 76 0.24 -7.01 15.03
N ILE A 77 -0.79 -6.34 14.52
CA ILE A 77 -0.84 -4.87 14.42
C ILE A 77 -2.18 -4.35 14.94
N ASN A 78 -2.18 -3.27 15.72
CA ASN A 78 -3.43 -2.63 16.12
C ASN A 78 -4.10 -1.88 14.95
N GLU A 79 -5.41 -1.92 14.86
CA GLU A 79 -6.21 -1.36 13.75
C GLU A 79 -5.99 0.13 13.50
N ASN A 80 -5.60 0.87 14.55
CA ASN A 80 -5.34 2.31 14.49
C ASN A 80 -3.86 2.64 14.23
N ALA A 81 -2.97 1.65 14.21
CA ALA A 81 -1.55 1.83 13.93
C ALA A 81 -1.28 2.20 12.47
N PRO A 82 -0.14 2.85 12.15
CA PRO A 82 0.22 3.16 10.77
C PRO A 82 0.36 1.89 9.92
N SER A 83 -0.26 1.87 8.73
CA SER A 83 -0.19 0.71 7.82
C SER A 83 1.23 0.37 7.35
N ARG A 84 2.17 1.33 7.43
CA ARG A 84 3.60 1.11 7.17
C ARG A 84 4.19 -0.01 8.03
N LEU A 85 3.69 -0.22 9.25
CA LEU A 85 4.18 -1.33 10.08
C LEU A 85 3.93 -2.68 9.40
N ALA A 86 2.75 -2.88 8.79
CA ALA A 86 2.44 -4.12 8.07
C ALA A 86 3.38 -4.34 6.88
N VAL A 87 3.82 -3.26 6.22
CA VAL A 87 4.81 -3.32 5.14
C VAL A 87 6.16 -3.80 5.64
N ILE A 88 6.62 -3.29 6.79
CA ILE A 88 7.89 -3.68 7.39
C ILE A 88 7.84 -5.15 7.82
N GLU A 89 6.75 -5.57 8.48
CA GLU A 89 6.59 -6.94 8.95
C GLU A 89 6.54 -7.95 7.80
N THR A 90 5.78 -7.65 6.74
CA THR A 90 5.69 -8.54 5.56
C THR A 90 6.98 -8.57 4.75
N ALA A 91 7.76 -7.48 4.71
CA ALA A 91 9.02 -7.43 3.98
C ALA A 91 10.16 -8.18 4.69
N ASN A 92 10.24 -8.07 6.02
CA ASN A 92 11.39 -8.56 6.78
C ASN A 92 11.23 -10.00 7.28
N ASN A 93 10.00 -10.40 7.65
CA ASN A 93 9.81 -11.60 8.48
C ASN A 93 9.27 -12.82 7.71
N LYS A 94 9.31 -12.81 6.36
CA LYS A 94 8.71 -13.86 5.49
C LYS A 94 7.22 -14.15 5.78
N PHE A 95 6.56 -13.39 6.65
CA PHE A 95 5.16 -13.53 6.96
C PHE A 95 4.33 -13.03 5.78
N VAL A 96 3.49 -13.90 5.24
CA VAL A 96 2.63 -13.58 4.10
C VAL A 96 1.42 -12.74 4.53
N THR A 97 1.11 -12.71 5.83
CA THR A 97 -0.09 -12.07 6.38
C THR A 97 0.11 -11.64 7.82
N VAL A 98 -0.41 -10.46 8.17
CA VAL A 98 -0.35 -9.87 9.50
C VAL A 98 -1.78 -9.67 10.03
N PRO A 99 -2.18 -10.34 11.12
CA PRO A 99 -3.46 -10.08 11.77
C PRO A 99 -3.55 -8.68 12.37
N VAL A 100 -4.73 -8.08 12.22
CA VAL A 100 -5.06 -6.76 12.76
C VAL A 100 -6.00 -6.91 13.95
N LEU A 101 -5.60 -6.37 15.09
CA LEU A 101 -6.35 -6.43 16.35
C LEU A 101 -7.00 -5.08 16.68
N ASN A 102 -8.16 -5.09 17.34
CA ASN A 102 -8.73 -3.89 17.97
C ASN A 102 -8.15 -3.68 19.38
N ASP A 103 -8.67 -2.68 20.10
CA ASP A 103 -8.22 -2.35 21.45
C ASP A 103 -8.61 -3.41 22.51
N ASP A 104 -9.58 -4.27 22.18
CA ASP A 104 -10.00 -5.43 22.99
C ASP A 104 -9.20 -6.71 22.63
N ASN A 105 -8.11 -6.61 21.86
CA ASN A 105 -7.31 -7.74 21.36
C ASN A 105 -8.07 -8.74 20.46
N GLN A 106 -9.22 -8.36 19.91
CA GLN A 106 -9.97 -9.18 18.97
C GLN A 106 -9.42 -9.02 17.56
N VAL A 107 -9.37 -10.11 16.80
CA VAL A 107 -8.97 -10.04 15.38
C VAL A 107 -10.09 -9.38 14.58
N VAL A 108 -9.82 -8.23 13.96
CA VAL A 108 -10.79 -7.45 13.16
C VAL A 108 -10.46 -7.37 11.68
N GLY A 109 -9.28 -7.86 11.28
CA GLY A 109 -8.86 -7.88 9.89
C GLY A 109 -7.52 -8.55 9.69
N MET A 110 -7.12 -8.67 8.43
CA MET A 110 -5.86 -9.28 8.01
C MET A 110 -5.22 -8.40 6.94
N ILE A 111 -3.93 -8.12 7.04
CA ILE A 111 -3.17 -7.44 5.98
C ILE A 111 -2.23 -8.45 5.33
N ARG A 112 -2.44 -8.74 4.06
CA ARG A 112 -1.62 -9.68 3.28
C ARG A 112 -0.63 -8.90 2.41
N ALA A 113 0.44 -9.58 2.01
CA ALA A 113 1.38 -9.01 1.04
C ALA A 113 0.68 -8.57 -0.26
N CYS A 114 -0.35 -9.30 -0.73
CA CYS A 114 -1.11 -8.92 -1.91
C CYS A 114 -1.94 -7.64 -1.70
N ASP A 115 -2.49 -7.39 -0.51
CA ASP A 115 -3.21 -6.15 -0.19
C ASP A 115 -2.28 -4.93 -0.30
N ILE A 116 -1.03 -5.10 0.15
CA ILE A 116 0.02 -4.08 0.03
C ILE A 116 0.39 -3.85 -1.44
N VAL A 117 0.57 -4.93 -2.22
CA VAL A 117 0.87 -4.84 -3.66
C VAL A 117 -0.27 -4.17 -4.43
N GLU A 118 -1.52 -4.50 -4.14
CA GLU A 118 -2.70 -3.86 -4.74
C GLU A 118 -2.71 -2.35 -4.44
N LEU A 119 -2.44 -1.95 -3.20
CA LEU A 119 -2.30 -0.54 -2.82
C LEU A 119 -1.18 0.15 -3.62
N LEU A 120 0.00 -0.47 -3.69
CA LEU A 120 1.14 0.11 -4.42
C LEU A 120 0.84 0.21 -5.92
N SER A 121 0.19 -0.80 -6.52
CA SER A 121 -0.23 -0.76 -7.93
C SER A 121 -1.18 0.40 -8.18
N ALA A 122 -2.18 0.60 -7.33
CA ALA A 122 -3.11 1.71 -7.45
C ALA A 122 -2.42 3.08 -7.36
N LEU A 123 -1.35 3.21 -6.55
CA LEU A 123 -0.53 4.42 -6.50
C LEU A 123 0.27 4.61 -7.79
N TYR A 124 0.82 3.54 -8.36
CA TYR A 124 1.58 3.59 -9.62
C TYR A 124 0.72 4.07 -10.79
N ASP A 125 -0.57 3.71 -10.81
CA ASP A 125 -1.52 4.06 -11.88
C ASP A 125 -2.04 5.52 -11.82
N ILE A 126 -1.70 6.27 -10.77
CA ILE A 126 -2.11 7.68 -10.66
C ILE A 126 -1.52 8.48 -11.83
N LYS A 127 -2.36 9.14 -12.62
CA LYS A 127 -1.89 10.05 -13.68
C LYS A 127 -1.09 11.21 -13.10
N VAL A 128 0.06 11.53 -13.70
CA VAL A 128 0.94 12.64 -13.28
C VAL A 128 0.18 13.97 -13.26
N TYR A 129 -0.77 14.15 -14.18
CA TYR A 129 -1.70 15.28 -14.21
C TYR A 129 -2.37 15.55 -12.86
N LYS A 130 -2.82 14.52 -12.13
CA LYS A 130 -3.45 14.69 -10.81
C LYS A 130 -2.49 15.30 -9.79
N LEU A 131 -1.20 14.98 -9.87
CA LEU A 131 -0.16 15.54 -9.01
C LEU A 131 0.06 17.03 -9.31
N TYR A 132 0.08 17.40 -10.59
CA TYR A 132 0.16 18.80 -11.01
C TYR A 132 -1.09 19.60 -10.61
N VAL A 133 -2.29 19.01 -10.70
CA VAL A 133 -3.54 19.64 -10.22
C VAL A 133 -3.46 19.91 -8.72
N ALA A 134 -2.97 18.94 -7.93
CA ALA A 134 -2.77 19.13 -6.51
C ALA A 134 -1.74 20.25 -6.22
N MET A 135 -0.62 20.27 -6.94
CA MET A 135 0.39 21.32 -6.84
C MET A 135 -0.20 22.71 -7.18
N CYS A 136 -0.94 22.83 -8.27
CA CYS A 136 -1.58 24.09 -8.68
C CYS A 136 -2.54 24.63 -7.60
N LYS A 137 -3.29 23.76 -6.92
CA LYS A 137 -4.18 24.15 -5.81
C LYS A 137 -3.43 24.71 -4.60
N GLN A 138 -2.20 24.25 -4.35
CA GLN A 138 -1.36 24.73 -3.25
C GLN A 138 -0.66 26.06 -3.59
N LEU A 139 -0.32 26.27 -4.87
CA LEU A 139 0.35 27.47 -5.35
C LEU A 139 -0.66 28.62 -5.57
N LYS A 140 -0.96 29.37 -4.51
CA LYS A 140 -1.89 30.52 -4.57
C LYS A 140 -1.45 31.55 -5.62
N GLY A 141 -2.38 31.96 -6.49
CA GLY A 141 -2.16 32.99 -7.50
C GLY A 141 -1.41 32.52 -8.76
N VAL A 142 -1.08 31.23 -8.85
CA VAL A 142 -0.52 30.60 -10.05
C VAL A 142 -1.66 30.01 -10.88
N THR A 143 -1.67 30.34 -12.17
CA THR A 143 -2.60 29.72 -13.14
C THR A 143 -2.03 28.40 -13.67
N TRP A 144 -2.91 27.54 -14.19
CA TRP A 144 -2.51 26.27 -14.80
C TRP A 144 -1.51 26.46 -15.95
N ASP A 145 -1.75 27.43 -16.83
CA ASP A 145 -0.88 27.73 -17.96
C ASP A 145 0.51 28.22 -17.51
N GLU A 146 0.57 29.04 -16.46
CA GLU A 146 1.84 29.47 -15.86
C GLU A 146 2.63 28.27 -15.31
N LEU A 147 1.93 27.30 -14.72
CA LEU A 147 2.52 26.07 -14.19
C LEU A 147 3.05 25.17 -15.31
N MET A 148 2.27 24.94 -16.37
CA MET A 148 2.70 24.15 -17.53
C MET A 148 3.88 24.81 -18.25
N ALA A 149 3.88 26.13 -18.36
CA ALA A 149 5.01 26.87 -18.93
C ALA A 149 6.28 26.74 -18.09
N ALA A 150 6.18 26.72 -16.76
CA ALA A 150 7.32 26.45 -15.90
C ALA A 150 7.79 24.99 -16.02
N ALA A 151 6.86 24.03 -16.06
CA ALA A 151 7.16 22.61 -16.19
C ALA A 151 7.91 22.29 -17.50
N ALA A 152 7.48 22.87 -18.62
CA ALA A 152 8.16 22.74 -19.90
C ALA A 152 9.61 23.27 -19.87
N ILE A 153 9.87 24.36 -19.14
CA ILE A 153 11.23 24.92 -19.00
C ILE A 153 12.09 24.00 -18.12
N VAL A 154 11.57 23.52 -17.00
CA VAL A 154 12.29 22.59 -16.13
C VAL A 154 12.59 21.29 -16.87
N SER A 155 11.63 20.76 -17.63
CA SER A 155 11.83 19.59 -18.49
C SER A 155 12.94 19.82 -19.51
N LYS A 156 12.97 20.98 -20.17
CA LYS A 156 14.06 21.35 -21.10
C LYS A 156 15.42 21.38 -20.40
N ARG A 157 15.50 21.93 -19.18
CA ARG A 157 16.76 21.98 -18.41
C ARG A 157 17.25 20.57 -18.07
N ALA A 158 16.34 19.66 -17.71
CA ALA A 158 16.69 18.30 -17.34
C ALA A 158 17.05 17.41 -18.54
N THR A 159 16.36 17.58 -19.67
CA THR A 159 16.46 16.65 -20.82
C THR A 159 17.22 17.22 -22.02
N GLY A 160 17.49 18.53 -22.05
CA GLY A 160 17.99 19.25 -23.22
C GLY A 160 16.97 19.45 -24.34
N LYS A 161 15.79 18.81 -24.28
CA LYS A 161 14.78 18.84 -25.34
C LYS A 161 13.75 19.95 -25.08
N LYS A 162 13.49 20.76 -26.10
CA LYS A 162 12.43 21.79 -26.03
C LYS A 162 11.07 21.11 -26.18
N VAL A 163 10.16 21.41 -25.26
CA VAL A 163 8.76 20.96 -25.28
C VAL A 163 7.84 22.17 -25.13
N LYS A 164 6.70 22.20 -25.82
CA LYS A 164 5.69 23.24 -25.60
C LYS A 164 4.88 22.94 -24.34
N PRO A 165 4.31 23.94 -23.65
CA PRO A 165 3.48 23.72 -22.48
C PRO A 165 2.31 22.75 -22.74
N GLU A 166 1.68 22.86 -23.90
CA GLU A 166 0.54 22.03 -24.29
C GLU A 166 0.95 20.57 -24.54
N ASP A 167 2.10 20.36 -25.17
CA ASP A 167 2.68 19.03 -25.39
C ASP A 167 3.10 18.37 -24.06
N TYR A 168 3.63 19.18 -23.13
CA TYR A 168 3.97 18.72 -21.78
C TYR A 168 2.70 18.32 -21.02
N GLU A 169 1.64 19.12 -21.12
CA GLU A 169 0.35 18.81 -20.50
C GLU A 169 -0.23 17.49 -21.04
N ALA A 170 -0.25 17.31 -22.37
CA ALA A 170 -0.72 16.07 -22.98
C ALA A 170 0.07 14.86 -22.47
N THR A 171 1.39 15.01 -22.31
CA THR A 171 2.26 13.97 -21.76
C THR A 171 1.87 13.59 -20.33
N ILE A 172 1.68 14.56 -19.43
CA ILE A 172 1.36 14.25 -18.02
C ILE A 172 -0.07 13.74 -17.82
N ARG A 173 -0.98 13.97 -18.77
CA ARG A 173 -2.34 13.40 -18.76
C ARG A 173 -2.32 11.90 -19.03
N GLU A 174 -1.43 11.46 -19.91
CA GLU A 174 -1.26 10.05 -20.25
C GLU A 174 -0.30 9.32 -19.30
N ALA A 175 0.79 9.96 -18.89
CA ALA A 175 1.80 9.34 -18.06
C ALA A 175 1.28 8.99 -16.66
N THR A 176 1.65 7.82 -16.16
CA THR A 176 1.39 7.38 -14.80
C THR A 176 2.52 7.80 -13.85
N PHE A 177 2.23 7.80 -12.56
CA PHE A 177 3.20 8.11 -11.51
C PHE A 177 4.35 7.11 -11.52
N GLY A 178 4.05 5.83 -11.73
CA GLY A 178 5.05 4.78 -11.90
C GLY A 178 6.00 5.09 -13.06
N GLU A 179 5.46 5.34 -14.26
CA GLU A 179 6.25 5.69 -15.45
C GLU A 179 7.14 6.91 -15.22
N ALA A 180 6.60 7.94 -14.55
CA ALA A 180 7.33 9.16 -14.25
C ALA A 180 8.51 8.90 -13.29
N ILE A 181 8.31 8.11 -12.23
CA ILE A 181 9.40 7.70 -11.30
C ILE A 181 10.53 7.01 -12.07
N TRP A 182 10.19 6.08 -12.97
CA TRP A 182 11.18 5.37 -13.77
C TRP A 182 11.92 6.31 -14.72
N ALA A 183 11.19 7.18 -15.42
CA ALA A 183 11.75 8.16 -16.34
C ALA A 183 12.70 9.16 -15.65
N THR A 184 12.43 9.52 -14.40
CA THR A 184 13.30 10.39 -13.59
C THR A 184 14.39 9.64 -12.84
N LYS A 185 14.50 8.31 -13.00
CA LYS A 185 15.47 7.45 -12.30
C LYS A 185 15.34 7.52 -10.78
N GLY A 186 14.10 7.50 -10.29
CA GLY A 186 13.81 7.42 -8.86
C GLY A 186 12.82 8.48 -8.37
N LEU A 187 12.21 8.17 -7.24
CA LEU A 187 11.19 8.98 -6.58
C LEU A 187 11.73 10.33 -6.13
N GLU A 188 12.96 10.36 -5.63
CA GLU A 188 13.65 11.57 -5.17
C GLU A 188 13.81 12.59 -6.29
N ASN A 189 14.29 12.14 -7.46
CA ASN A 189 14.46 12.98 -8.64
C ASN A 189 13.13 13.48 -9.19
N PHE A 190 12.08 12.65 -9.13
CA PHE A 190 10.72 13.06 -9.51
C PHE A 190 10.25 14.23 -8.64
N PHE A 191 10.36 14.10 -7.31
CA PHE A 191 9.96 15.17 -6.39
C PHE A 191 10.82 16.42 -6.50
N ALA A 192 12.14 16.28 -6.64
CA ALA A 192 13.04 17.41 -6.89
C ALA A 192 12.66 18.18 -8.17
N GLY A 193 12.21 17.45 -9.21
CA GLY A 193 11.63 18.02 -10.42
C GLY A 193 10.37 18.84 -10.14
N LEU A 194 9.40 18.29 -9.41
CA LEU A 194 8.18 19.00 -9.02
C LEU A 194 8.47 20.27 -8.20
N ILE A 195 9.40 20.19 -7.24
CA ILE A 195 9.86 21.34 -6.44
C ILE A 195 10.43 22.43 -7.36
N SER A 196 11.32 22.04 -8.29
CA SER A 196 11.93 22.97 -9.26
C SER A 196 10.89 23.68 -10.13
N VAL A 197 9.80 22.99 -10.50
CA VAL A 197 8.67 23.60 -11.22
C VAL A 197 7.96 24.64 -10.35
N GLY A 198 7.65 24.29 -9.11
CA GLY A 198 7.01 25.18 -8.13
C GLY A 198 7.83 26.45 -7.86
N GLU A 199 9.13 26.30 -7.63
CA GLU A 199 10.05 27.42 -7.43
C GLU A 199 10.10 28.35 -8.65
N LEU A 200 10.21 27.77 -9.85
CA LEU A 200 10.29 28.55 -11.08
C LEU A 200 9.02 29.36 -11.34
N VAL A 201 7.84 28.76 -11.17
CA VAL A 201 6.59 29.46 -11.44
C VAL A 201 6.36 30.61 -10.45
N ILE A 202 6.68 30.42 -9.18
CA ILE A 202 6.58 31.46 -8.15
C ILE A 202 7.58 32.59 -8.41
N ALA A 203 8.84 32.26 -8.72
CA ALA A 203 9.87 33.26 -9.04
C ALA A 203 9.46 34.14 -10.23
N ARG A 204 8.88 33.54 -11.28
CA ARG A 204 8.38 34.29 -12.44
C ARG A 204 7.17 35.16 -12.10
N LYS A 205 6.28 34.68 -11.23
CA LYS A 205 5.12 35.46 -10.79
C LYS A 205 5.54 36.71 -10.02
N VAL A 206 6.42 36.55 -9.02
CA VAL A 206 6.94 37.67 -8.22
C VAL A 206 7.73 38.64 -9.09
N GLY A 207 8.55 38.12 -10.01
CA GLY A 207 9.31 38.96 -10.95
C GLY A 207 8.43 39.78 -11.89
N LYS A 208 7.25 39.28 -12.27
CA LYS A 208 6.26 40.05 -13.06
C LYS A 208 5.53 41.10 -12.21
N ALA A 209 5.23 40.81 -10.95
CA ALA A 209 4.52 41.74 -10.06
C ALA A 209 5.37 42.95 -9.61
N ARG A 210 6.70 42.88 -9.76
CA ARG A 210 7.65 43.97 -9.46
C ARG A 210 7.96 44.87 -10.66
N LYS A 211 7.45 44.54 -11.85
CA LYS A 211 7.55 45.36 -13.07
C LYS A 211 6.26 46.11 -13.28
#